data_AF-A0AAU3RV34-F1
#
_entry.id   AF-A0AAU3RV34-F1
#
_cell.length_a   1.000
_cell.length_b   1.000
_cell.length_c   1.000
_cell.angle_alpha   90.00
_cell.angle_beta   90.00
_cell.angle_gamma   90.00
#
_symmetry.space_group_name_H-M   'P 1'
#
loop_
_entity.id
_entity.type
_entity.pdbx_description
1 polymer ?
#
loop_
_entity_poly.entity_id
_entity_poly.type
_entity_poly.pdbx_seq_one_letter_code
_entity_poly.pdbx_strand_id
1 'polypeptide(L)'
;MNRPALSRPRTRTLALAAALLIGAGAAGSAVASDNGAGPDAPREAAALTGTAKLYRPAGDDITFSFDAHLAAKDNKDPEKAFGTFSFRHVFPDGRTGTAKAKVDCLITGGKVAVVTGIVTESDTPFKGKRVGVSVNDQGTHDRLGYSWIGSEDEATKKLPKCMSAAPFEKVKAGTGDFHVLPWQVPYN
;
A
#
# COMPACT_ATOMS: atom_id res chain seq x y z
N MET A 1 -30.81 36.68 48.01
CA MET A 1 -30.15 36.09 46.81
C MET A 1 -30.50 34.61 46.77
N ASN A 2 -31.08 34.19 45.64
CA ASN A 2 -31.92 33.01 45.47
C ASN A 2 -31.14 31.69 45.42
N ARG A 3 -31.69 30.65 46.05
CA ARG A 3 -31.44 29.24 45.69
C ARG A 3 -32.34 28.87 44.50
N PRO A 4 -31.86 28.11 43.49
CA PRO A 4 -32.72 27.33 42.63
C PRO A 4 -32.69 25.84 43.01
N ALA A 5 -33.89 25.26 42.96
CA ALA A 5 -34.23 23.90 43.29
C ALA A 5 -33.91 22.91 42.15
N LEU A 6 -33.73 21.63 42.51
CA LEU A 6 -33.87 20.51 41.57
C LEU A 6 -35.30 20.45 41.02
N SER A 7 -35.42 20.23 39.71
CA SER A 7 -36.64 19.66 39.14
C SER A 7 -36.32 18.88 37.86
N ARG A 8 -36.59 17.58 37.89
CA ARG A 8 -36.87 16.72 36.73
C ARG A 8 -38.34 16.34 36.92
N PRO A 9 -39.22 16.44 35.90
CA PRO A 9 -39.57 15.19 35.21
C PRO A 9 -40.19 15.32 33.79
N ARG A 10 -40.38 14.13 33.21
CA ARG A 10 -41.47 13.69 32.30
C ARG A 10 -41.35 13.93 30.79
N THR A 11 -40.91 12.85 30.15
CA THR A 11 -41.37 12.25 28.89
C THR A 11 -42.79 12.65 28.46
N ARG A 12 -42.94 13.06 27.20
CA ARG A 12 -44.16 12.88 26.41
C ARG A 12 -43.79 12.43 25.00
N THR A 13 -44.10 11.18 24.73
CA THR A 13 -44.23 10.57 23.40
C THR A 13 -45.30 11.31 22.60
N LEU A 14 -44.96 11.69 21.36
CA LEU A 14 -45.91 12.08 20.33
C LEU A 14 -45.69 11.14 19.14
N ALA A 15 -46.67 10.25 18.95
CA ALA A 15 -46.86 9.47 17.75
C ALA A 15 -47.48 10.39 16.67
N LEU A 16 -47.00 10.27 15.43
CA LEU A 16 -47.73 10.70 14.25
C LEU A 16 -47.47 9.74 13.10
N ALA A 17 -48.55 9.43 12.40
CA ALA A 17 -48.76 8.26 11.58
C ALA A 17 -48.51 8.53 10.08
N ALA A 18 -48.17 7.42 9.40
CA ALA A 18 -48.52 7.00 8.05
C ALA A 18 -48.28 7.93 6.84
N ALA A 19 -47.48 7.41 5.90
CA ALA A 19 -47.85 7.37 4.50
C ALA A 19 -47.33 6.06 3.87
N LEU A 20 -48.25 5.21 3.40
CA LEU A 20 -47.95 4.10 2.50
C LEU A 20 -47.62 4.67 1.11
N LEU A 21 -46.53 4.22 0.51
CA LEU A 21 -46.34 4.26 -0.93
C LEU A 21 -46.00 2.85 -1.42
N ILE A 22 -46.94 2.27 -2.15
CA ILE A 22 -46.80 1.00 -2.86
C ILE A 22 -46.01 1.30 -4.14
N GLY A 23 -44.79 0.78 -4.23
CA GLY A 23 -43.99 0.76 -5.45
C GLY A 23 -43.64 -0.68 -5.79
N ALA A 24 -44.33 -1.26 -6.77
CA ALA A 24 -44.00 -2.56 -7.33
C ALA A 24 -42.74 -2.42 -8.20
N GLY A 25 -41.59 -2.87 -7.69
CA GLY A 25 -40.36 -3.02 -8.46
C GLY A 25 -40.27 -4.43 -9.02
N ALA A 26 -40.30 -4.55 -10.34
CA ALA A 26 -40.09 -5.81 -11.05
C ALA A 26 -38.70 -6.39 -10.72
N ALA A 27 -38.67 -7.64 -10.28
CA ALA A 27 -37.45 -8.41 -10.11
C ALA A 27 -36.85 -8.71 -11.49
N GLY A 28 -35.94 -7.84 -11.93
CA GLY A 28 -35.01 -8.16 -13.02
C GLY A 28 -33.77 -8.81 -12.43
N SER A 29 -33.72 -10.14 -12.42
CA SER A 29 -32.47 -10.86 -12.13
C SER A 29 -31.52 -10.62 -13.30
N ALA A 30 -30.59 -9.68 -13.13
CA ALA A 30 -29.45 -9.56 -14.01
C ALA A 30 -28.55 -10.78 -13.79
N VAL A 31 -28.67 -11.78 -14.67
CA VAL A 31 -27.66 -12.83 -14.79
C VAL A 31 -26.43 -12.20 -15.41
N ALA A 32 -25.45 -11.84 -14.57
CA ALA A 32 -24.11 -11.56 -15.06
C ALA A 32 -23.54 -12.90 -15.56
N SER A 33 -23.30 -12.99 -16.87
CA SER A 33 -22.51 -14.08 -17.45
C SER A 33 -21.10 -13.98 -16.91
N ASP A 34 -20.83 -14.76 -15.87
CA ASP A 34 -19.51 -14.91 -15.28
C ASP A 34 -18.65 -15.77 -16.21
N ASN A 35 -17.81 -15.10 -17.00
CA ASN A 35 -16.78 -15.78 -17.78
C ASN A 35 -15.61 -16.13 -16.85
N GLY A 36 -15.77 -17.26 -16.15
CA GLY A 36 -14.67 -18.17 -15.82
C GLY A 36 -13.60 -17.67 -14.84
N ALA A 37 -13.93 -17.60 -13.56
CA ALA A 37 -13.03 -17.99 -12.46
C ALA A 37 -13.89 -18.33 -11.24
N GLY A 38 -13.79 -19.55 -10.71
CA GLY A 38 -14.56 -19.95 -9.53
C GLY A 38 -14.28 -19.04 -8.32
N PRO A 39 -15.22 -18.91 -7.36
CA PRO A 39 -15.12 -17.99 -6.23
C PRO A 39 -13.89 -18.16 -5.31
N ASP A 40 -13.11 -19.24 -5.46
CA ASP A 40 -12.02 -19.63 -4.55
C ASP A 40 -10.61 -19.51 -5.14
N ALA A 41 -10.45 -19.05 -6.40
CA ALA A 41 -9.10 -18.85 -6.96
C ALA A 41 -8.47 -17.55 -6.41
N PRO A 42 -7.25 -17.59 -5.84
CA PRO A 42 -6.56 -16.37 -5.42
C PRO A 42 -6.46 -15.40 -6.60
N ARG A 43 -6.83 -14.14 -6.38
CA ARG A 43 -6.72 -13.09 -7.40
C ARG A 43 -5.25 -12.74 -7.70
N GLU A 44 -4.40 -12.84 -6.68
CA GLU A 44 -3.01 -12.42 -6.70
C GLU A 44 -2.11 -13.55 -6.24
N ALA A 45 -1.00 -13.74 -6.95
CA ALA A 45 0.08 -14.65 -6.57
C ALA A 45 0.96 -14.03 -5.48
N ALA A 46 1.16 -12.72 -5.52
CA ALA A 46 1.96 -11.96 -4.57
C ALA A 46 1.52 -10.49 -4.58
N ALA A 47 1.72 -9.80 -3.46
CA ALA A 47 1.45 -8.37 -3.36
C ALA A 47 2.31 -7.71 -2.28
N LEU A 48 2.60 -6.43 -2.48
CA LEU A 48 3.14 -5.51 -1.48
C LEU A 48 2.29 -4.26 -1.51
N THR A 49 1.57 -4.00 -0.42
CA THR A 49 0.70 -2.83 -0.30
C THR A 49 0.94 -2.08 1.01
N GLY A 50 0.34 -0.90 1.14
CA GLY A 50 0.34 -0.15 2.39
C GLY A 50 1.17 1.12 2.31
N THR A 51 1.21 1.84 3.43
CA THR A 51 1.89 3.13 3.54
C THR A 51 2.36 3.31 4.96
N ALA A 52 3.61 3.70 5.13
CA ALA A 52 4.18 3.99 6.44
C ALA A 52 5.34 4.98 6.33
N LYS A 53 5.75 5.54 7.47
CA LYS A 53 6.88 6.47 7.56
C LYS A 53 8.10 5.78 8.14
N LEU A 54 9.30 6.18 7.70
CA LEU A 54 10.53 5.74 8.35
C LEU A 54 10.74 6.47 9.68
N TYR A 55 11.35 5.78 10.62
CA TYR A 55 11.83 6.37 11.86
C TYR A 55 13.14 7.13 11.62
N ARG A 56 13.10 8.45 11.86
CA ARG A 56 14.21 9.37 11.63
C ARG A 56 14.36 10.30 12.83
N PRO A 57 15.29 10.01 13.76
CA PRO A 57 15.46 10.84 14.95
C PRO A 57 15.96 12.26 14.62
N ALA A 58 16.60 12.45 13.47
CA ALA A 58 17.08 13.75 13.00
C ALA A 58 15.98 14.67 12.43
N GLY A 59 14.73 14.20 12.34
CA GLY A 59 13.57 15.02 11.97
C GLY A 59 13.10 14.89 10.52
N ASP A 60 13.74 14.07 9.69
CA ASP A 60 13.24 13.79 8.35
C ASP A 60 11.84 13.13 8.39
N ASP A 61 10.93 13.57 7.52
CA ASP A 61 9.64 12.92 7.29
C ASP A 61 9.70 12.17 5.96
N ILE A 62 9.94 10.85 6.04
CA ILE A 62 10.07 9.99 4.87
C ILE A 62 8.90 9.02 4.85
N THR A 63 8.05 9.11 3.83
CA THR A 63 6.88 8.23 3.62
C THR A 63 7.12 7.36 2.39
N PHE A 64 6.82 6.07 2.52
CA PHE A 64 6.74 5.12 1.40
C PHE A 64 5.31 4.62 1.26
N SER A 65 4.86 4.44 0.01
CA SER A 65 3.55 3.88 -0.31
C SER A 65 3.69 2.84 -1.42
N PHE A 66 3.03 1.69 -1.25
CA PHE A 66 3.07 0.58 -2.19
C PHE A 66 1.66 0.17 -2.62
N ASP A 67 1.55 -0.13 -3.90
CA ASP A 67 0.40 -0.74 -4.56
C ASP A 67 0.99 -1.63 -5.67
N ALA A 68 1.64 -2.72 -5.27
CA ALA A 68 2.40 -3.60 -6.15
C ALA A 68 1.83 -5.02 -6.09
N HIS A 69 1.59 -5.61 -7.27
CA HIS A 69 0.83 -6.85 -7.39
C HIS A 69 1.41 -7.77 -8.46
N LEU A 70 1.30 -9.07 -8.24
CA LEU A 70 1.50 -10.12 -9.24
C LEU A 70 0.19 -10.88 -9.38
N ALA A 71 -0.40 -10.88 -10.57
CA ALA A 71 -1.66 -11.60 -10.81
C ALA A 71 -1.45 -13.11 -10.70
N ALA A 72 -2.47 -13.85 -10.25
CA ALA A 72 -2.37 -15.30 -10.11
C ALA A 72 -2.09 -16.04 -11.43
N LYS A 73 -2.53 -15.49 -12.57
CA LYS A 73 -2.20 -16.03 -13.91
C LYS A 73 -0.70 -15.93 -14.26
N ASP A 74 0.01 -15.00 -13.62
CA ASP A 74 1.43 -14.71 -13.86
C ASP A 74 2.32 -15.31 -12.75
N ASN A 75 1.82 -16.29 -11.99
CA ASN A 75 2.47 -16.91 -10.82
C ASN A 75 3.84 -17.56 -11.07
N LYS A 76 4.31 -17.63 -12.33
CA LYS A 76 5.64 -18.15 -12.71
C LYS A 76 6.57 -17.07 -13.28
N ASP A 77 6.13 -15.82 -13.37
CA ASP A 77 6.89 -14.72 -13.96
C ASP A 77 6.76 -13.45 -13.09
N PRO A 78 7.66 -13.25 -12.11
CA PRO A 78 7.60 -12.11 -11.21
C PRO A 78 7.84 -10.77 -11.92
N GLU A 79 8.36 -10.79 -13.15
CA GLU A 79 8.56 -9.59 -13.96
C GLU A 79 7.28 -9.09 -14.65
N LYS A 80 6.17 -9.84 -14.54
CA LYS A 80 4.82 -9.40 -14.94
C LYS A 80 4.10 -8.62 -13.84
N ALA A 81 4.75 -8.40 -12.71
CA ALA A 81 4.21 -7.58 -11.65
C ALA A 81 3.85 -6.18 -12.16
N PHE A 82 2.82 -5.59 -11.56
CA PHE A 82 2.25 -4.31 -11.97
C PHE A 82 1.90 -3.45 -10.75
N GLY A 83 1.45 -2.23 -11.03
CA GLY A 83 1.12 -1.24 -10.04
C GLY A 83 2.23 -0.19 -9.87
N THR A 84 2.25 0.46 -8.71
CA THR A 84 3.19 1.56 -8.44
C THR A 84 3.69 1.54 -7.01
N PHE A 85 4.80 2.23 -6.78
CA PHE A 85 5.19 2.66 -5.44
C PHE A 85 5.75 4.07 -5.50
N SER A 86 5.66 4.78 -4.38
CA SER A 86 6.16 6.14 -4.26
C SER A 86 6.93 6.35 -2.98
N PHE A 87 7.81 7.35 -3.01
CA PHE A 87 8.47 7.89 -1.83
C PHE A 87 8.30 9.40 -1.80
N ARG A 88 8.21 9.94 -0.59
CA ARG A 88 8.28 11.37 -0.31
C ARG A 88 9.20 11.59 0.87
N HIS A 89 10.18 12.45 0.71
CA HIS A 89 11.12 12.87 1.74
C HIS A 89 10.95 14.37 1.97
N VAL A 90 10.64 14.76 3.21
CA VAL A 90 10.75 16.14 3.68
C VAL A 90 11.94 16.23 4.64
N PHE A 91 12.89 17.09 4.31
CA PHE A 91 14.04 17.36 5.17
C PHE A 91 13.65 18.31 6.31
N PRO A 92 14.41 18.35 7.42
CA PRO A 92 14.15 19.28 8.51
C PRO A 92 14.17 20.76 8.10
N ASP A 93 14.91 21.10 7.04
CA ASP A 93 14.99 22.45 6.47
C ASP A 93 13.85 22.79 5.49
N GLY A 94 12.88 21.88 5.32
CA GLY A 94 11.71 22.06 4.47
C GLY A 94 11.93 21.69 3.00
N ARG A 95 13.14 21.34 2.56
CA ARG A 95 13.35 20.77 1.22
C ARG A 95 12.56 19.48 1.07
N THR A 96 12.15 19.18 -0.17
CA THR A 96 11.42 17.96 -0.48
C THR A 96 12.05 17.21 -1.64
N GLY A 97 11.93 15.89 -1.63
CA GLY A 97 12.17 15.03 -2.78
C GLY A 97 11.03 14.02 -2.91
N THR A 98 10.60 13.75 -4.13
CA THR A 98 9.52 12.81 -4.44
C THR A 98 9.90 11.92 -5.61
N ALA A 99 9.41 10.68 -5.58
CA ALA A 99 9.33 9.88 -6.78
C ALA A 99 8.14 8.93 -6.76
N LYS A 100 7.66 8.59 -7.95
CA LYS A 100 6.72 7.50 -8.21
C LYS A 100 7.30 6.60 -9.28
N ALA A 101 7.32 5.31 -9.01
CA ALA A 101 7.82 4.28 -9.89
C ALA A 101 6.70 3.35 -10.35
N LYS A 102 6.75 2.97 -11.62
CA LYS A 102 5.95 1.89 -12.18
C LYS A 102 6.64 0.56 -11.91
N VAL A 103 5.94 -0.36 -11.26
CA VAL A 103 6.47 -1.69 -10.92
C VAL A 103 6.83 -2.46 -12.19
N ASP A 104 7.98 -3.12 -12.16
CA ASP A 104 8.44 -4.02 -13.23
C ASP A 104 8.99 -5.37 -12.74
N CYS A 105 9.02 -5.58 -11.41
CA CYS A 105 9.14 -6.87 -10.77
C CYS A 105 8.63 -6.82 -9.32
N LEU A 106 8.03 -7.91 -8.85
CA LEU A 106 7.74 -8.17 -7.45
C LEU A 106 8.05 -9.63 -7.12
N ILE A 107 8.86 -9.84 -6.09
CA ILE A 107 9.09 -11.15 -5.47
C ILE A 107 8.76 -11.03 -3.99
N THR A 108 7.99 -11.98 -3.47
CA THR A 108 7.77 -12.10 -2.02
C THR A 108 8.15 -13.50 -1.56
N GLY A 109 8.63 -13.60 -0.31
CA GLY A 109 9.04 -14.85 0.32
C GLY A 109 8.82 -14.76 1.82
N GLY A 110 7.91 -15.57 2.35
CA GLY A 110 7.39 -15.37 3.70
C GLY A 110 6.86 -13.95 3.86
N LYS A 111 7.38 -13.21 4.84
CA LYS A 111 7.02 -11.82 5.12
C LYS A 111 7.93 -10.77 4.50
N VAL A 112 8.82 -11.18 3.60
CA VAL A 112 9.74 -10.27 2.91
C VAL A 112 9.27 -10.06 1.48
N ALA A 113 9.32 -8.81 1.01
CA ALA A 113 9.09 -8.43 -0.37
C ALA A 113 10.30 -7.70 -0.94
N VAL A 114 10.57 -7.90 -2.23
CA VAL A 114 11.46 -7.06 -3.04
C VAL A 114 10.66 -6.59 -4.24
N VAL A 115 10.55 -5.28 -4.39
CA VAL A 115 9.88 -4.64 -5.53
C VAL A 115 10.89 -3.78 -6.28
N THR A 116 10.86 -3.83 -7.61
CA THR A 116 11.56 -2.87 -8.46
C THR A 116 10.59 -2.15 -9.38
N GLY A 117 10.99 -0.95 -9.79
CA GLY A 117 10.24 -0.18 -10.76
C GLY A 117 11.05 0.92 -11.41
N ILE A 118 10.56 1.40 -12.54
CA ILE A 118 11.12 2.55 -13.25
C ILE A 118 10.41 3.80 -12.76
N VAL A 119 11.18 4.79 -12.30
CA VAL A 119 10.65 6.08 -11.87
C VAL A 119 10.01 6.82 -13.05
N THR A 120 8.72 7.07 -13.00
CA THR A 120 7.95 7.78 -14.04
C THR A 120 7.73 9.25 -13.71
N GLU A 121 7.70 9.60 -12.42
CA GLU A 121 7.51 10.96 -11.92
C GLU A 121 8.52 11.23 -10.79
N SER A 122 9.21 12.36 -10.84
CA SER A 122 10.11 12.82 -9.77
C SER A 122 10.46 14.29 -9.97
N ASP A 123 10.72 15.00 -8.87
CA ASP A 123 11.32 16.34 -8.81
C ASP A 123 12.86 16.31 -8.72
N THR A 124 13.46 15.11 -8.82
CA THR A 124 14.90 14.86 -8.79
C THR A 124 15.38 14.19 -10.09
N PRO A 125 16.70 14.04 -10.31
CA PRO A 125 17.25 13.35 -11.48
C PRO A 125 16.94 11.85 -11.59
N PHE A 126 16.16 11.25 -10.68
CA PHE A 126 15.85 9.81 -10.70
C PHE A 126 14.85 9.40 -11.79
N LYS A 127 14.20 10.33 -12.48
CA LYS A 127 13.23 10.00 -13.54
C LYS A 127 13.88 9.12 -14.63
N GLY A 128 13.21 8.03 -14.97
CA GLY A 128 13.66 7.02 -15.94
C GLY A 128 14.65 5.99 -15.37
N LYS A 129 15.10 6.13 -14.11
CA LYS A 129 15.98 5.17 -13.45
C LYS A 129 15.17 4.04 -12.80
N ARG A 130 15.78 2.84 -12.72
CA ARG A 130 15.22 1.74 -11.92
C ARG A 130 15.65 1.89 -10.48
N VAL A 131 14.68 1.78 -9.59
CA VAL A 131 14.91 1.75 -8.14
C VAL A 131 14.28 0.49 -7.55
N GLY A 132 14.85 0.02 -6.45
CA GLY A 132 14.41 -1.18 -5.76
C GLY A 132 14.19 -0.90 -4.29
N VAL A 133 13.16 -1.52 -3.74
CA VAL A 133 12.81 -1.43 -2.32
C VAL A 133 12.55 -2.83 -1.79
N SER A 134 13.07 -3.12 -0.60
CA SER A 134 12.74 -4.33 0.15
C SER A 134 11.91 -3.96 1.37
N VAL A 135 10.99 -4.83 1.73
CA VAL A 135 10.15 -4.72 2.92
C VAL A 135 10.21 -6.02 3.69
N ASN A 136 10.24 -5.95 5.01
CA ASN A 136 9.95 -7.07 5.90
C ASN A 136 8.75 -6.68 6.78
N ASP A 137 7.61 -7.29 6.49
CA ASP A 137 6.33 -7.13 7.19
C ASP A 137 6.39 -7.86 8.54
N GLN A 138 6.56 -7.09 9.60
CA GLN A 138 6.57 -7.54 10.99
C GLN A 138 5.38 -6.94 11.76
N GLY A 139 4.33 -6.51 11.04
CA GLY A 139 3.24 -5.69 11.56
C GLY A 139 3.75 -4.36 12.12
N THR A 140 3.61 -4.12 13.42
CA THR A 140 3.95 -2.79 13.99
C THR A 140 5.45 -2.45 14.00
N HIS A 141 6.33 -3.33 13.51
CA HIS A 141 7.79 -3.20 13.54
C HIS A 141 8.45 -3.38 12.18
N ASP A 142 7.73 -3.02 11.12
CA ASP A 142 8.19 -3.13 9.75
C ASP A 142 9.58 -2.55 9.50
N ARG A 143 10.24 -3.17 8.53
CA ARG A 143 11.57 -2.79 8.09
C ARG A 143 11.59 -2.56 6.60
N LEU A 144 12.41 -1.60 6.16
CA LEU A 144 12.49 -1.21 4.75
C LEU A 144 13.96 -1.08 4.32
N GLY A 145 14.26 -1.41 3.07
CA GLY A 145 15.58 -1.23 2.47
C GLY A 145 15.44 -0.64 1.07
N TYR A 146 16.42 0.13 0.63
CA TYR A 146 16.38 0.76 -0.69
C TYR A 146 17.70 0.59 -1.43
N SER A 147 17.63 0.47 -2.77
CA SER A 147 18.80 0.18 -3.62
C SER A 147 19.82 1.31 -3.71
N TRP A 148 19.49 2.51 -3.21
CA TRP A 148 20.33 3.71 -3.24
C TRP A 148 21.02 4.03 -1.92
N ILE A 149 21.29 3.00 -1.11
CA ILE A 149 22.14 3.13 0.08
C ILE A 149 23.64 3.13 -0.24
N GLY A 150 24.05 2.52 -1.36
CA GLY A 150 25.46 2.46 -1.79
C GLY A 150 25.94 3.74 -2.50
N SER A 151 27.26 3.92 -2.58
CA SER A 151 27.93 5.14 -3.09
C SER A 151 28.21 5.15 -4.59
N GLU A 152 27.57 4.27 -5.37
CA GLU A 152 27.73 4.26 -6.83
C GLU A 152 27.11 5.50 -7.47
N ASP A 153 27.74 6.02 -8.52
CA ASP A 153 27.19 7.11 -9.32
C ASP A 153 25.90 6.65 -10.01
N GLU A 154 24.79 7.34 -9.72
CA GLU A 154 23.46 7.10 -10.27
C GLU A 154 23.38 7.19 -11.81
N ALA A 155 24.35 7.85 -12.46
CA ALA A 155 24.51 7.84 -13.91
C ALA A 155 24.90 6.45 -14.43
N THR A 156 25.77 5.74 -13.70
CA THR A 156 26.33 4.44 -14.10
C THR A 156 25.60 3.25 -13.48
N LYS A 157 24.86 3.50 -12.39
CA LYS A 157 24.14 2.51 -11.64
C LYS A 157 23.10 1.79 -12.49
N LYS A 158 23.24 0.47 -12.58
CA LYS A 158 22.29 -0.42 -13.26
C LYS A 158 21.73 -1.39 -12.25
N LEU A 159 20.52 -1.13 -11.77
CA LEU A 159 19.80 -2.07 -10.93
C LEU A 159 19.11 -3.13 -11.82
N PRO A 160 19.39 -4.43 -11.64
CA PRO A 160 18.57 -5.49 -12.23
C PRO A 160 17.15 -5.47 -11.65
N LYS A 161 16.20 -6.10 -12.34
CA LYS A 161 14.88 -6.34 -11.77
C LYS A 161 14.97 -7.22 -10.52
N CYS A 162 13.99 -7.08 -9.64
CA CYS A 162 13.84 -7.92 -8.45
C CYS A 162 15.01 -7.83 -7.44
N MET A 163 15.77 -6.73 -7.45
CA MET A 163 16.93 -6.52 -6.57
C MET A 163 16.77 -5.26 -5.71
N SER A 164 17.20 -5.34 -4.44
CA SER A 164 17.29 -4.21 -3.52
C SER A 164 18.29 -4.52 -2.39
N ALA A 165 18.55 -3.53 -1.52
CA ALA A 165 19.29 -3.73 -0.27
C ALA A 165 18.45 -4.51 0.76
N ALA A 166 19.09 -5.03 1.82
CA ALA A 166 18.39 -5.63 2.95
C ALA A 166 17.47 -4.63 3.66
N PRO A 167 16.38 -5.06 4.33
CA PRO A 167 15.48 -4.14 5.03
C PRO A 167 16.08 -3.66 6.36
N PHE A 168 16.91 -2.61 6.29
CA PHE A 168 17.69 -2.09 7.43
C PHE A 168 17.06 -0.88 8.13
N GLU A 169 16.10 -0.21 7.52
CA GLU A 169 15.39 0.94 8.09
C GLU A 169 14.28 0.51 9.04
N LYS A 170 14.03 1.29 10.08
CA LYS A 170 12.87 1.06 10.97
C LYS A 170 11.69 1.89 10.46
N VAL A 171 10.52 1.31 10.43
CA VAL A 171 9.26 2.07 10.31
C VAL A 171 8.94 2.75 11.64
N LYS A 172 8.39 3.96 11.56
CA LYS A 172 7.91 4.74 12.70
C LYS A 172 6.57 4.18 13.16
N ALA A 173 6.51 3.71 14.40
CA ALA A 173 5.29 3.17 14.98
C ALA A 173 4.10 4.15 14.88
N GLY A 174 2.92 3.61 14.58
CA GLY A 174 1.67 4.37 14.48
C GLY A 174 1.50 5.22 13.21
N THR A 175 2.37 5.06 12.21
CA THR A 175 2.28 5.83 10.94
C THR A 175 1.67 5.05 9.78
N GLY A 176 1.26 3.80 10.04
CA GLY A 176 0.74 2.86 9.06
C GLY A 176 1.50 1.54 9.13
N ASP A 177 1.31 0.72 8.10
CA ASP A 177 1.84 -0.65 8.00
C ASP A 177 2.09 -0.99 6.53
N PHE A 178 3.02 -1.91 6.27
CA PHE A 178 3.16 -2.57 4.98
C PHE A 178 2.59 -3.98 5.06
N HIS A 179 2.01 -4.45 3.97
CA HIS A 179 1.41 -5.77 3.92
C HIS A 179 2.02 -6.58 2.78
N VAL A 180 2.61 -7.72 3.14
CA VAL A 180 3.17 -8.67 2.19
C VAL A 180 2.23 -9.86 2.06
N LEU A 181 1.71 -10.06 0.84
CA LEU A 181 1.08 -11.31 0.43
C LEU A 181 2.18 -12.26 -0.07
N PRO A 182 2.44 -13.38 0.62
CA PRO A 182 3.53 -14.29 0.27
C PRO A 182 3.27 -15.06 -1.03
N TRP A 183 4.27 -15.11 -1.91
CA TRP A 183 4.25 -15.86 -3.15
C TRP A 183 4.34 -17.35 -2.87
N GLN A 184 3.37 -18.11 -3.37
CA GLN A 184 3.37 -19.57 -3.32
C GLN A 184 3.84 -20.12 -4.67
N VAL A 185 5.15 -20.28 -4.81
CA VAL A 185 5.77 -20.82 -6.05
C VAL A 185 5.41 -22.30 -6.18
N PRO A 186 4.77 -22.73 -7.27
CA PRO A 186 4.48 -24.13 -7.51
C PRO A 186 5.73 -24.80 -8.11
N TYR A 187 6.23 -25.84 -7.45
CA TYR A 187 7.46 -26.57 -7.81
C TYR A 187 7.23 -27.78 -8.73
N ASN A 188 6.07 -27.83 -9.38
CA ASN A 188 5.61 -28.95 -10.19
C ASN A 188 6.20 -28.99 -11.61
#